data_AF-A0A1I3D792-F1
#
_entry.id   AF-A0A1I3D792-F1
#
_cell.length_a   1.000
_cell.length_b   1.000
_cell.length_c   1.000
_cell.angle_alpha   90.00
_cell.angle_beta   90.00
_cell.angle_gamma   90.00
#
_symmetry.space_group_name_H-M   'P 1'
#
loop_
_entity.id
_entity.type
_entity.pdbx_description
1 polymer ?
#
loop_
_entity_poly.entity_id
_entity_poly.type
_entity_poly.pdbx_seq_one_letter_code
_entity_poly.pdbx_strand_id
1 'polypeptide(L)'
;MHGLQGAEGQVKSLEPFPFRTGGIPKFAPWQNCIAEIEFDMTRGRKPKPPHLRLVDGTHRPDRHGDAKQVQDGVSQAAAAFGPLQRPAYLKAFAKEAWERYVAPASWLDASREPAAIAFCELWSELRKAPAQFPAAKHTQLRGFMSDLGLTDERRRPVKADQGRDEFFDD
;
A
#
# COMPACT_ATOMS: atom_id res chain seq x y z
N MET A 1 -52.54 9.32 35.07
CA MET A 1 -52.79 8.94 33.67
C MET A 1 -52.16 9.99 32.78
N HIS A 2 -51.33 9.54 31.84
CA HIS A 2 -50.56 10.37 30.92
C HIS A 2 -51.46 11.21 30.00
N GLY A 3 -51.08 12.48 29.80
CA GLY A 3 -51.59 13.36 28.75
C GLY A 3 -50.42 14.08 28.09
N LEU A 4 -50.08 13.65 26.87
CA LEU A 4 -49.07 14.20 25.97
C LEU A 4 -49.64 15.41 25.21
N GLN A 5 -48.86 16.50 25.11
CA GLN A 5 -48.87 17.55 24.06
C GLN A 5 -47.91 18.65 24.52
N GLY A 6 -47.04 19.29 23.74
CA GLY A 6 -46.57 19.18 22.37
C GLY A 6 -45.50 20.27 22.27
N ALA A 7 -44.26 19.91 21.92
CA ALA A 7 -43.16 20.87 21.83
C ALA A 7 -42.97 21.28 20.36
N GLU A 8 -43.57 22.41 19.99
CA GLU A 8 -43.31 23.10 18.72
C GLU A 8 -41.92 23.74 18.77
N GLY A 9 -41.03 23.26 17.89
CA GLY A 9 -39.67 23.78 17.73
C GLY A 9 -39.68 25.13 17.01
N GLN A 10 -39.29 26.18 17.73
CA GLN A 10 -39.05 27.50 17.19
C GLN A 10 -37.75 27.51 16.35
N VAL A 11 -37.90 27.66 15.04
CA VAL A 11 -36.81 27.92 14.10
C VAL A 11 -36.31 29.36 14.34
N LYS A 12 -35.09 29.50 14.87
CA LYS A 12 -34.41 30.80 14.98
C LYS A 12 -33.85 31.19 13.62
N SER A 13 -34.45 32.21 13.00
CA SER A 13 -33.90 32.96 11.87
C SER A 13 -32.46 33.38 12.14
N LEU A 14 -31.55 33.02 11.24
CA LEU A 14 -30.22 33.59 11.13
C LEU A 14 -30.36 35.00 10.53
N GLU A 15 -30.04 36.02 11.32
CA GLU A 15 -29.91 37.39 10.82
C GLU A 15 -28.64 37.54 9.95
N PRO A 16 -28.67 38.38 8.90
CA PRO A 16 -27.54 38.60 8.01
C PRO A 16 -26.44 39.46 8.65
N PHE A 17 -25.19 39.00 8.54
CA PHE A 17 -23.99 39.73 8.97
C PHE A 17 -23.81 41.05 8.19
N PRO A 18 -23.45 42.16 8.86
CA PRO A 18 -23.14 43.42 8.19
C PRO A 18 -21.77 43.37 7.51
N PHE A 19 -21.77 43.70 6.22
CA PHE A 19 -20.59 43.88 5.37
C PHE A 19 -19.81 45.10 5.86
N ARG A 20 -18.63 44.90 6.45
CA ARG A 20 -17.72 45.99 6.86
C ARG A 20 -16.91 46.46 5.64
N THR A 21 -17.27 47.61 5.10
CA THR A 21 -16.44 48.37 4.16
C THR A 21 -15.32 49.08 4.90
N GLY A 22 -14.05 48.80 4.57
CA GLY A 22 -12.92 49.55 5.12
C GLY A 22 -11.56 49.19 4.51
N GLY A 23 -11.04 50.09 3.67
CA GLY A 23 -9.61 50.44 3.56
C GLY A 23 -8.69 49.47 2.81
N ILE A 24 -8.37 49.80 1.56
CA ILE A 24 -7.24 49.21 0.81
C ILE A 24 -5.93 49.77 1.39
N PRO A 25 -5.01 48.96 1.95
CA PRO A 25 -3.69 49.44 2.31
C PRO A 25 -2.88 49.72 1.03
N LYS A 26 -2.25 50.91 1.00
CA LYS A 26 -1.39 51.38 -0.10
C LYS A 26 -0.17 50.45 -0.24
N PHE A 27 0.03 49.91 -1.45
CA PHE A 27 1.23 49.19 -1.84
C PHE A 27 2.46 50.11 -1.72
N ALA A 28 3.46 49.69 -0.95
CA ALA A 28 4.81 50.25 -1.01
C ALA A 28 5.56 49.64 -2.21
N PRO A 29 6.40 50.42 -2.92
CA PRO A 29 7.08 49.97 -4.13
C PRO A 29 8.20 48.97 -3.83
N TRP A 30 8.24 47.93 -4.66
CA TRP A 30 9.33 46.98 -4.80
C TRP A 30 10.62 47.68 -5.25
N GLN A 31 11.53 47.97 -4.33
CA GLN A 31 12.92 48.26 -4.67
C GLN A 31 13.83 47.84 -3.52
N ASN A 32 14.80 47.00 -3.87
CA ASN A 32 15.98 46.59 -3.10
C ASN A 32 15.80 45.48 -2.05
N CYS A 33 15.94 44.23 -2.52
CA CYS A 33 16.59 43.13 -1.81
C CYS A 33 17.18 42.14 -2.83
N ILE A 34 18.08 42.61 -3.71
CA ILE A 34 19.05 41.72 -4.37
C ILE A 34 20.22 41.67 -3.41
N ALA A 35 20.15 40.77 -2.43
CA ALA A 35 21.30 40.36 -1.66
C ALA A 35 21.89 39.13 -2.35
N GLU A 36 23.15 39.28 -2.75
CA GLU A 36 24.05 38.35 -3.39
C GLU A 36 23.90 36.90 -2.89
N ILE A 37 23.66 35.97 -3.82
CA ILE A 37 23.86 34.54 -3.59
C ILE A 37 25.31 34.25 -3.97
N GLU A 38 26.19 34.31 -2.99
CA GLU A 38 27.55 33.80 -3.12
C GLU A 38 27.53 32.26 -3.15
N PHE A 39 28.15 31.74 -4.20
CA PHE A 39 28.14 30.34 -4.60
C PHE A 39 29.29 29.61 -3.92
N ASP A 40 29.06 28.95 -2.78
CA ASP A 40 30.07 28.09 -2.16
C ASP A 40 29.99 26.65 -2.72
N MET A 41 30.97 26.32 -3.55
CA MET A 41 31.21 25.00 -4.14
C MET A 41 31.89 24.06 -3.14
N THR A 42 31.12 23.49 -2.23
CA THR A 42 31.40 22.16 -1.64
C THR A 42 30.13 21.71 -0.96
N ARG A 43 29.53 20.58 -1.34
CA ARG A 43 28.64 19.72 -0.53
C ARG A 43 27.82 18.80 -1.45
N GLY A 44 27.80 17.50 -1.17
CA GLY A 44 26.88 16.55 -1.78
C GLY A 44 25.41 16.94 -1.59
N ARG A 45 24.47 16.09 -2.07
CA ARG A 45 23.01 16.35 -1.99
C ARG A 45 22.64 16.99 -0.65
N LYS A 46 22.04 18.18 -0.70
CA LYS A 46 21.54 18.89 0.48
C LYS A 46 20.78 17.89 1.35
N PRO A 47 21.14 17.73 2.64
CA PRO A 47 20.46 16.80 3.52
C PRO A 47 18.96 17.13 3.48
N LYS A 48 18.12 16.10 3.27
CA LYS A 48 16.67 16.29 3.20
C LYS A 48 16.22 17.04 4.45
N PRO A 49 15.44 18.12 4.29
CA PRO A 49 15.00 18.90 5.43
C PRO A 49 14.17 17.99 6.35
N PRO A 50 14.20 18.22 7.67
CA PRO A 50 13.72 17.26 8.67
C PRO A 50 12.24 16.87 8.51
N HIS A 51 11.41 17.75 7.93
CA HIS A 51 9.99 17.49 7.62
C HIS A 51 9.76 16.60 6.39
N LEU A 52 10.80 16.33 5.59
CA LEU A 52 10.80 15.47 4.40
C LEU A 52 11.46 14.11 4.67
N ARG A 53 11.82 13.82 5.92
CA ARG A 53 12.18 12.47 6.34
C ARG A 53 10.88 11.67 6.41
N LEU A 54 10.84 10.48 5.81
CA LEU A 54 9.78 9.52 6.12
C LEU A 54 9.80 9.35 7.64
N VAL A 55 8.68 9.68 8.28
CA VAL A 55 8.46 9.35 9.67
C VAL A 55 8.32 7.84 9.70
N ASP A 56 9.41 7.13 10.00
CA ASP A 56 9.31 5.77 10.51
C ASP A 56 8.35 5.83 11.68
N GLY A 57 7.31 4.99 11.62
CA GLY A 57 6.04 5.16 12.32
C GLY A 57 6.18 5.72 13.73
N THR A 58 5.24 6.60 14.10
CA THR A 58 5.20 7.36 15.36
C THR A 58 5.18 6.47 16.61
N HIS A 59 6.27 5.78 16.92
CA HIS A 59 6.42 4.98 18.12
C HIS A 59 6.63 5.91 19.31
N ARG A 60 5.52 6.21 19.97
CA ARG A 60 5.44 6.95 21.22
C ARG A 60 5.49 5.98 22.41
N PRO A 61 6.57 5.96 23.21
CA PRO A 61 6.73 5.00 24.30
C PRO A 61 5.65 5.14 25.39
N ASP A 62 5.06 6.32 25.54
CA ASP A 62 3.93 6.61 26.44
C ASP A 62 2.61 5.96 25.98
N ARG A 63 2.46 5.64 24.68
CA ARG A 63 1.23 5.05 24.12
C ARG A 63 1.39 3.62 23.62
N HIS A 64 2.58 3.25 23.18
CA HIS A 64 2.86 1.97 22.51
C HIS A 64 3.69 1.02 23.39
N GLY A 65 4.14 1.47 24.56
CA GLY A 65 4.96 0.67 25.48
C GLY A 65 6.45 0.77 25.17
N ASP A 66 7.25 -0.09 25.79
CA ASP A 66 8.69 -0.13 25.57
C ASP A 66 9.01 -0.56 24.13
N ALA A 67 9.95 0.14 23.49
CA ALA A 67 10.29 -0.10 22.09
C ALA A 67 10.77 -1.54 21.85
N LYS A 68 11.42 -2.13 22.87
CA LYS A 68 11.86 -3.52 22.83
C LYS A 68 10.68 -4.49 22.82
N GLN A 69 9.65 -4.26 23.65
CA GLN A 69 8.45 -5.10 23.67
C GLN A 69 7.66 -5.03 22.36
N VAL A 70 7.63 -3.87 21.70
CA VAL A 70 6.99 -3.73 20.40
C VAL A 70 7.79 -4.45 19.31
N GLN A 71 9.12 -4.35 19.31
CA GLN A 71 9.97 -5.09 18.38
C GLN A 71 9.91 -6.61 18.62
N ASP A 72 9.89 -7.03 19.89
CA ASP A 72 9.71 -8.42 20.30
C ASP A 72 8.32 -8.93 19.86
N GLY A 73 7.28 -8.11 19.98
CA GLY A 73 5.93 -8.42 19.48
C GLY A 73 5.86 -8.56 17.96
N VAL A 74 6.54 -7.70 17.20
CA VAL A 74 6.62 -7.79 15.73
C VAL A 74 7.39 -9.02 15.29
N SER A 75 8.51 -9.31 15.95
CA SER A 75 9.31 -10.51 15.65
C SER A 75 8.60 -11.80 16.05
N GLN A 76 7.88 -11.82 17.17
CA GLN A 76 7.01 -12.94 17.55
C GLN A 76 5.84 -13.12 16.59
N ALA A 77 5.20 -12.04 16.14
CA ALA A 77 4.13 -12.12 15.14
C ALA A 77 4.63 -12.63 13.79
N ALA A 78 5.82 -12.21 13.37
CA ALA A 78 6.48 -12.73 12.18
C ALA A 78 6.89 -14.20 12.32
N ALA A 79 7.28 -14.63 13.53
CA ALA A 79 7.64 -16.01 13.84
C ALA A 79 6.43 -16.93 14.10
N ALA A 80 5.26 -16.37 14.42
CA ALA A 80 4.05 -17.13 14.74
C ALA A 80 3.52 -17.90 13.51
N PHE A 81 3.68 -17.32 12.33
CA PHE A 81 3.34 -17.98 11.07
C PHE A 81 4.60 -18.63 10.50
N GLY A 82 4.62 -19.97 10.48
CA GLY A 82 5.73 -20.75 9.94
C GLY A 82 5.92 -20.57 8.43
N PRO A 83 6.89 -21.29 7.83
CA PRO A 83 7.09 -21.27 6.38
C PRO A 83 5.86 -21.82 5.67
N LEU A 84 5.55 -21.24 4.52
CA LEU A 84 4.43 -21.68 3.70
C LEU A 84 4.69 -23.10 3.15
N GLN A 85 3.83 -24.05 3.49
CA GLN A 85 3.93 -25.43 3.01
C GLN A 85 2.92 -25.73 1.91
N ARG A 86 3.33 -26.53 0.92
CA ARG A 86 2.44 -26.96 -0.16
C ARG A 86 1.50 -28.07 0.35
N PRO A 87 0.17 -27.92 0.20
CA PRO A 87 -0.74 -29.00 0.53
C PRO A 87 -0.52 -30.23 -0.36
N ALA A 88 -0.53 -31.41 0.26
CA ALA A 88 -0.30 -32.68 -0.43
C ALA A 88 -1.39 -33.03 -1.47
N TYR A 89 -2.60 -32.49 -1.31
CA TYR A 89 -3.73 -32.74 -2.19
C TYR A 89 -3.75 -31.88 -3.47
N LEU A 90 -2.89 -30.86 -3.58
CA LEU A 90 -2.78 -30.07 -4.81
C LEU A 90 -2.20 -30.92 -5.94
N LYS A 91 -2.91 -30.99 -7.06
CA LYS A 91 -2.57 -31.83 -8.22
C LYS A 91 -2.63 -31.04 -9.53
N ALA A 92 -1.99 -31.59 -10.57
CA ALA A 92 -2.02 -31.10 -11.95
C ALA A 92 -1.70 -29.60 -12.06
N PHE A 93 -2.53 -28.82 -12.76
CA PHE A 93 -2.33 -27.39 -12.99
C PHE A 93 -2.26 -26.55 -11.71
N ALA A 94 -2.90 -26.99 -10.62
CA ALA A 94 -2.82 -26.30 -9.34
C ALA A 94 -1.43 -26.46 -8.70
N LYS A 95 -0.81 -27.64 -8.86
CA LYS A 95 0.57 -27.90 -8.43
C LYS A 95 1.57 -27.08 -9.26
N GLU A 96 1.38 -27.04 -10.58
CA GLU A 96 2.22 -26.23 -11.48
C GLU A 96 2.17 -24.74 -11.10
N ALA A 97 0.97 -24.22 -10.81
CA ALA A 97 0.80 -22.85 -10.35
C ALA A 97 1.55 -22.59 -9.04
N TRP A 98 1.47 -23.52 -8.09
CA TRP A 98 2.20 -23.43 -6.84
C TRP A 98 3.72 -23.36 -7.07
N GLU A 99 4.26 -24.29 -7.84
CA GLU A 99 5.69 -24.35 -8.14
C GLU A 99 6.19 -23.12 -8.90
N ARG A 100 5.35 -22.54 -9.76
CA ARG A 100 5.72 -21.39 -10.58
C ARG A 100 5.63 -20.05 -9.84
N TYR A 101 4.62 -19.86 -9.00
CA TYR A 101 4.31 -18.56 -8.42
C TYR A 101 4.51 -18.50 -6.90
N VAL A 102 4.16 -19.57 -6.19
CA VAL A 102 4.14 -19.58 -4.72
C VAL A 102 5.46 -20.06 -4.14
N ALA A 103 6.03 -21.14 -4.69
CA ALA A 103 7.31 -21.70 -4.24
C ALA A 103 8.51 -20.73 -4.32
N PRO A 104 8.70 -19.92 -5.38
CA PRO A 104 9.81 -18.96 -5.43
C PRO A 104 9.58 -17.71 -4.56
N ALA A 105 8.38 -17.52 -4.03
CA ALA A 105 8.00 -16.32 -3.29
C ALA A 105 8.42 -16.44 -1.81
N SER A 106 9.70 -16.18 -1.54
CA SER A 106 10.29 -16.24 -0.18
C SER A 106 9.71 -15.24 0.83
N TRP A 107 8.93 -14.26 0.36
CA TRP A 107 8.22 -13.30 1.20
C TRP A 107 6.87 -13.80 1.72
N LEU A 108 6.42 -14.99 1.30
CA LEU A 108 5.17 -15.59 1.74
C LEU A 108 5.37 -16.45 2.98
N ASP A 109 4.48 -16.27 3.94
CA ASP A 109 4.37 -16.96 5.22
C ASP A 109 3.07 -17.79 5.27
N ALA A 110 2.95 -18.66 6.28
CA ALA A 110 1.77 -19.50 6.46
C ALA A 110 0.45 -18.71 6.62
N SER A 111 0.50 -17.42 7.01
CA SER A 111 -0.71 -16.59 7.10
C SER A 111 -1.43 -16.44 5.75
N ARG A 112 -0.68 -16.53 4.64
CA ARG A 112 -1.19 -16.41 3.27
C ARG A 112 -1.52 -17.75 2.63
N GLU A 113 -1.41 -18.85 3.37
CA GLU A 113 -1.69 -20.20 2.87
C GLU A 113 -3.09 -20.34 2.24
N PRO A 114 -4.19 -19.88 2.87
CA PRO A 114 -5.52 -20.02 2.28
C PRO A 114 -5.67 -19.28 0.95
N ALA A 115 -5.07 -18.08 0.84
CA ALA A 115 -5.07 -17.29 -0.38
C ALA A 115 -4.23 -17.95 -1.48
N ALA A 116 -3.09 -18.54 -1.13
CA ALA A 116 -2.24 -19.28 -2.06
C ALA A 116 -2.93 -20.54 -2.61
N ILE A 117 -3.66 -21.28 -1.76
CA ILE A 117 -4.43 -22.44 -2.17
C ILE A 117 -5.56 -22.03 -3.11
N ALA A 118 -6.36 -21.04 -2.73
CA ALA A 118 -7.48 -20.54 -3.54
C ALA A 118 -7.00 -20.07 -4.93
N PHE A 119 -5.87 -19.35 -4.98
CA PHE A 119 -5.24 -18.97 -6.24
C PHE A 119 -4.89 -20.18 -7.10
N CYS A 120 -4.28 -21.22 -6.54
CA CYS A 120 -3.88 -22.41 -7.29
C CYS A 120 -5.09 -23.19 -7.83
N GLU A 121 -6.18 -23.27 -7.08
CA GLU A 121 -7.43 -23.90 -7.51
C GLU A 121 -8.12 -23.11 -8.64
N LEU A 122 -8.22 -21.79 -8.48
CA LEU A 122 -8.75 -20.89 -9.51
C LEU A 122 -7.91 -20.93 -10.79
N TRP A 123 -6.59 -20.99 -10.66
CA TRP A 123 -5.69 -21.15 -11.80
C TRP A 123 -5.93 -22.48 -12.53
N SER A 124 -6.11 -23.57 -11.79
CA SER A 124 -6.45 -24.88 -12.35
C SER A 124 -7.77 -24.85 -13.11
N GLU A 125 -8.78 -24.15 -12.59
CA GLU A 125 -10.06 -23.96 -13.27
C GLU A 125 -9.91 -23.17 -14.58
N LEU A 126 -9.19 -22.05 -14.55
CA LEU A 126 -8.90 -21.24 -15.74
C LEU A 126 -8.17 -22.05 -16.83
N ARG A 127 -7.21 -22.90 -16.44
CA ARG A 127 -6.47 -23.74 -17.39
C ARG A 127 -7.31 -24.86 -17.98
N LYS A 128 -8.28 -25.39 -17.24
CA LYS A 128 -9.18 -26.45 -17.72
C LYS A 128 -10.18 -25.94 -18.76
N ALA A 129 -10.78 -24.77 -18.55
CA ALA A 129 -11.83 -24.24 -19.42
C ALA A 129 -11.76 -22.71 -19.54
N PRO A 130 -10.77 -22.16 -20.26
CA PRO A 130 -10.58 -20.71 -20.33
C PRO A 130 -11.75 -19.97 -20.98
N ALA A 131 -12.40 -20.59 -21.97
CA ALA A 131 -13.54 -19.98 -22.66
C ALA A 131 -14.81 -19.89 -21.80
N GLN A 132 -14.93 -20.74 -20.77
CA GLN A 132 -16.08 -20.79 -19.86
C GLN A 132 -15.80 -20.08 -18.53
N PHE A 133 -14.62 -19.48 -18.37
CA PHE A 133 -14.22 -18.89 -17.11
C PHE A 133 -14.94 -17.54 -16.90
N PRO A 134 -15.78 -17.41 -15.86
CA PRO A 134 -16.58 -16.20 -15.66
C PRO A 134 -15.72 -14.97 -15.36
N ALA A 135 -16.17 -13.80 -15.81
CA ALA A 135 -15.50 -12.52 -15.53
C ALA A 135 -15.33 -12.25 -14.02
N ALA A 136 -16.28 -12.68 -13.19
CA ALA A 136 -16.17 -12.58 -11.74
C ALA A 136 -14.97 -13.37 -11.19
N LYS A 137 -14.71 -14.57 -11.70
CA LYS A 137 -13.56 -15.39 -11.29
C LYS A 137 -12.24 -14.83 -11.82
N HIS A 138 -12.23 -14.15 -12.97
CA HIS A 138 -11.07 -13.39 -13.43
C HIS A 138 -10.72 -12.26 -12.45
N THR A 139 -11.71 -11.54 -11.93
CA THR A 139 -11.50 -10.51 -10.92
C THR A 139 -10.99 -11.10 -9.61
N GLN A 140 -11.55 -12.23 -9.15
CA GLN A 140 -11.07 -12.94 -7.97
C GLN A 140 -9.61 -13.39 -8.13
N LEU A 141 -9.26 -13.97 -9.29
CA LEU A 141 -7.90 -14.39 -9.58
C LEU A 141 -6.92 -13.21 -9.50
N ARG A 142 -7.24 -12.06 -10.10
CA ARG A 142 -6.43 -10.84 -9.98
C ARG A 142 -6.34 -10.33 -8.55
N GLY A 143 -7.42 -10.42 -7.79
CA GLY A 143 -7.45 -10.08 -6.35
C GLY A 143 -6.43 -10.92 -5.59
N PHE A 144 -6.48 -12.25 -5.71
CA PHE A 144 -5.51 -13.12 -5.04
C PHE A 144 -4.07 -12.90 -5.50
N MET A 145 -3.85 -12.60 -6.78
CA MET A 145 -2.51 -12.23 -7.27
C MET A 145 -1.97 -10.95 -6.61
N SER A 146 -2.84 -9.97 -6.38
CA SER A 146 -2.51 -8.73 -5.67
C SER A 146 -2.26 -8.99 -4.18
N ASP A 147 -3.10 -9.79 -3.52
CA ASP A 147 -3.00 -10.09 -2.09
C ASP A 147 -1.72 -10.88 -1.75
N LEU A 148 -1.31 -11.77 -2.65
CA LEU A 148 -0.05 -12.52 -2.55
C LEU A 148 1.17 -11.68 -2.97
N GLY A 149 0.96 -10.47 -3.52
CA GLY A 149 2.02 -9.60 -4.01
C GLY A 149 2.77 -10.16 -5.22
N LEU A 150 2.14 -11.04 -6.01
CA LEU A 150 2.74 -11.64 -7.20
C LEU A 150 2.84 -10.65 -8.36
N THR A 151 2.07 -9.56 -8.31
CA THR A 151 2.08 -8.46 -9.28
C THR A 151 2.98 -7.30 -8.87
N ASP A 152 3.59 -7.34 -7.68
CA ASP A 152 4.49 -6.28 -7.19
C ASP A 152 5.83 -6.35 -7.92
N GLU A 153 6.18 -5.27 -8.63
CA GLU A 153 7.42 -5.13 -9.39
C GLU A 153 8.67 -5.31 -8.50
N ARG A 154 8.59 -4.95 -7.22
CA ARG A 154 9.71 -5.06 -6.27
C ARG A 154 10.03 -6.50 -5.89
N ARG A 155 9.04 -7.39 -6.05
CA ARG A 155 9.11 -8.80 -5.67
C ARG A 155 9.27 -9.72 -6.89
N ARG A 156 9.26 -9.16 -8.09
CA ARG A 156 9.49 -9.92 -9.32
C ARG A 156 10.94 -10.41 -9.32
N PRO A 157 11.21 -11.72 -9.48
CA PRO A 157 12.57 -12.19 -9.65
C PRO A 157 13.14 -11.52 -10.91
N VAL A 158 14.27 -10.81 -10.77
CA VAL A 158 15.02 -10.28 -11.89
C VAL A 158 15.36 -11.49 -12.77
N LYS A 159 14.72 -11.59 -13.94
CA LYS A 159 15.06 -12.63 -14.90
C LYS A 159 16.55 -12.49 -15.19
N ALA A 160 17.32 -13.56 -14.99
CA ALA A 160 18.65 -13.65 -15.54
C ALA A 160 18.54 -13.38 -17.05
N ASP A 161 19.35 -12.45 -17.53
CA ASP A 161 19.49 -12.09 -18.94
C ASP A 161 19.61 -13.40 -19.76
N GLN A 162 18.54 -13.77 -20.47
CA GLN A 162 18.60 -14.92 -21.37
C GLN A 162 19.38 -14.41 -22.56
N GLY A 163 20.61 -14.92 -22.70
CA GLY A 163 21.59 -14.44 -23.66
C GLY A 163 20.99 -14.26 -25.05
N ARG A 164 21.32 -13.09 -25.64
CA ARG A 164 21.18 -12.64 -27.03
C ARG A 164 20.32 -13.55 -27.92
N ASP A 165 19.19 -13.01 -28.35
CA ASP A 165 18.37 -13.59 -29.41
C ASP A 165 19.19 -13.71 -30.70
N GLU A 166 19.32 -14.92 -31.23
CA GLU A 166 19.94 -15.25 -32.54
C GLU A 166 19.30 -14.50 -33.73
N PHE A 167 18.20 -13.78 -33.49
CA PHE A 167 17.46 -12.99 -34.48
C PHE A 167 18.18 -11.70 -34.92
N PHE A 168 19.18 -11.22 -34.16
CA PHE A 168 19.89 -9.97 -34.46
C PHE A 168 21.34 -10.15 -34.95
N ASP A 169 21.72 -11.38 -35.34
CA ASP A 169 23.08 -11.72 -35.77
C ASP A 169 23.24 -11.88 -37.31
N ASP A 170 22.34 -11.30 -38.13
CA ASP A 170 22.42 -11.27 -39.61
C ASP A 170 22.45 -9.83 -40.16
#